data_AF-K8Y3R2-F1
#
_entry.id   AF-K8Y3R2-F1
#
_cell.length_a   1.000
_cell.length_b   1.000
_cell.length_c   1.000
_cell.angle_alpha   90.00
_cell.angle_beta   90.00
_cell.angle_gamma   90.00
#
_symmetry.space_group_name_H-M   'P 1'
#
loop_
_entity.id
_entity.type
_entity.pdbx_description
1 polymer ?
#
loop_
_entity_poly.entity_id
_entity_poly.type
_entity_poly.pdbx_seq_one_letter_code
_entity_poly.pdbx_strand_id
1 'polypeptide(L)' 'MEEPAPKSSSKVVNFGLYKIKKTLREEGFEVLEKPNGNISLVIRVGKEREKS' A
#
# COMPACT_ATOMS: atom_id res chain seq x y z
N MET A 1 36.39 3.15 -17.64
CA MET A 1 35.19 2.28 -17.72
C MET A 1 34.14 2.99 -16.88
N GLU A 2 33.28 3.78 -17.51
CA GLU A 2 32.19 4.47 -16.79
C GLU A 2 31.11 3.44 -16.45
N GLU A 3 30.76 3.36 -15.17
CA GLU A 3 29.65 2.51 -14.71
C GLU A 3 28.33 3.04 -15.27
N PRO A 4 27.46 2.18 -15.83
CA PRO A 4 26.18 2.64 -16.36
C PRO A 4 25.29 3.12 -15.20
N ALA A 5 24.91 4.40 -15.24
CA ALA A 5 23.95 5.01 -14.32
C ALA A 5 22.67 4.15 -14.22
N PRO A 6 22.05 4.03 -13.03
CA PRO A 6 20.88 3.19 -12.84
C PRO A 6 19.77 3.67 -13.76
N LYS A 7 19.43 2.84 -14.76
CA LYS A 7 18.28 3.06 -15.63
C LYS A 7 17.06 3.11 -14.72
N SER A 8 16.51 4.30 -14.47
CA SER A 8 15.23 4.42 -13.80
C SER A 8 14.19 3.78 -14.71
N SER A 9 13.87 2.51 -14.48
CA SER A 9 12.75 1.87 -15.12
C SER A 9 11.51 2.63 -14.67
N SER A 10 10.91 3.39 -15.58
CA SER A 10 9.67 4.12 -15.32
C SER A 10 8.64 3.13 -14.80
N LYS A 11 8.33 3.20 -13.49
CA LYS A 11 7.41 2.29 -12.83
C LYS A 11 6.00 2.63 -13.31
N VAL A 12 5.52 1.90 -14.32
CA VAL A 12 4.14 1.99 -14.78
C VAL A 12 3.27 1.39 -13.69
N VAL A 13 2.44 2.24 -13.08
CA VAL A 13 1.51 1.85 -12.01
C VAL A 13 0.08 2.07 -12.48
N ASN A 14 -0.82 1.19 -12.04
CA ASN A 14 -2.24 1.38 -12.29
C ASN A 14 -2.74 2.58 -11.47
N PHE A 15 -3.22 3.63 -12.16
CA PHE A 15 -3.65 4.88 -11.53
C PHE A 15 -4.86 4.69 -10.59
N GLY A 16 -5.77 3.77 -10.92
CA GLY A 16 -6.89 3.42 -10.05
C GLY A 16 -6.43 2.82 -8.73
N LEU A 17 -5.52 1.84 -8.79
CA LEU A 17 -4.93 1.23 -7.58
C LEU A 17 -4.13 2.25 -6.76
N TYR A 18 -3.40 3.16 -7.42
CA TYR A 18 -2.69 4.24 -6.73
C TYR A 18 -3.64 5.15 -5.94
N LYS A 19 -4.75 5.58 -6.56
CA LYS A 19 -5.76 6.42 -5.89
C LYS A 19 -6.40 5.71 -4.70
N ILE A 20 -6.83 4.45 -4.88
CA ILE A 20 -7.42 3.64 -3.81
C ILE A 20 -6.44 3.54 -2.63
N LYS A 21 -5.17 3.22 -2.90
CA LYS A 21 -4.12 3.12 -1.86
C LYS A 21 -3.90 4.45 -1.15
N LYS A 22 -3.92 5.57 -1.89
CA LYS A 22 -3.76 6.91 -1.34
C LYS A 22 -4.92 7.26 -0.39
N THR A 23 -6.16 7.09 -0.84
CA THR A 23 -7.37 7.38 -0.06
C THR A 23 -7.44 6.56 1.22
N LEU A 24 -7.18 5.25 1.15
CA LEU A 24 -7.18 4.38 2.34
C LEU A 24 -6.15 4.83 3.38
N ARG A 25 -4.97 5.30 2.94
CA ARG A 25 -3.95 5.84 3.86
C ARG A 25 -4.37 7.19 4.46
N GLU A 26 -5.01 8.05 3.67
CA GLU A 26 -5.53 9.35 4.14
C GLU A 26 -6.65 9.16 5.17
N GLU A 27 -7.46 8.12 5.03
CA GLU A 27 -8.49 7.72 6.00
C GLU A 27 -7.92 7.03 7.25
N GLY A 28 -6.59 6.85 7.33
CA GLY A 28 -5.91 6.29 8.50
C GLY A 28 -5.84 4.76 8.53
N PHE A 29 -6.19 4.08 7.44
CA PHE A 29 -6.03 2.64 7.35
C PHE A 29 -4.60 2.21 7.08
N GLU A 30 -4.22 1.09 7.68
CA GLU A 30 -2.95 0.42 7.40
C GLU A 30 -3.08 -0.42 6.11
N VAL A 31 -2.29 -0.04 5.08
CA VAL A 31 -2.32 -0.64 3.74
C VAL A 31 -0.98 -1.26 3.38
N LEU A 32 -0.97 -2.57 3.13
CA LEU A 32 0.20 -3.36 2.75
C LEU A 32 0.19 -3.66 1.25
N GLU A 33 1.30 -3.39 0.56
CA GLU A 33 1.52 -3.80 -0.83
C GLU A 33 2.34 -5.09 -0.84
N LYS A 34 1.79 -6.16 -1.40
CA LYS A 34 2.49 -7.44 -1.54
C LYS A 34 3.34 -7.44 -2.81
N PRO A 35 4.42 -8.24 -2.88
CA PRO A 35 5.30 -8.33 -4.05
C PRO A 35 4.58 -8.75 -5.35
N ASN A 36 3.43 -9.40 -5.24
CA ASN A 36 2.59 -9.80 -6.36
C ASN A 36 1.61 -8.71 -6.84
N GLY A 37 1.70 -7.49 -6.31
CA GLY A 37 0.84 -6.37 -6.69
C GLY A 37 -0.52 -6.32 -5.97
N ASN A 38 -0.82 -7.29 -5.11
CA ASN A 38 -2.06 -7.27 -4.31
C ASN A 38 -1.94 -6.28 -3.15
N ILE A 39 -3.03 -5.55 -2.92
CA ILE A 39 -3.17 -4.62 -1.80
C ILE A 39 -3.98 -5.30 -0.70
N SER A 40 -3.51 -5.26 0.55
CA SER A 40 -4.23 -5.79 1.71
C SER A 40 -4.52 -4.65 2.70
N LEU A 41 -5.80 -4.54 3.10
CA LEU A 41 -6.28 -3.61 4.11
C LEU A 41 -6.25 -4.30 5.48
N VAL A 42 -5.60 -3.70 6.47
CA VAL A 42 -5.55 -4.25 7.84
C VAL A 42 -6.55 -3.50 8.71
N ILE A 43 -7.57 -4.21 9.19
CA ILE A 43 -8.58 -3.68 10.12
C ILE A 43 -8.34 -4.35 11.47
N ARG A 44 -7.94 -3.57 12.47
CA ARG A 44 -7.79 -4.06 13.84
C ARG A 44 -9.12 -3.91 14.56
N VAL A 45 -9.87 -5.00 14.64
CA VAL A 45 -11.09 -5.05 15.45
C VAL A 45 -10.68 -5.26 16.90
N GLY A 46 -10.80 -4.22 17.73
CA GLY A 46 -10.68 -4.38 19.17
C GLY A 46 -11.83 -5.26 19.67
N LYS A 47 -11.53 -6.26 20.50
CA LYS A 47 -12.59 -6.91 21.29
C LYS A 47 -13.24 -5.81 22.12
N GLU A 48 -14.45 -5.43 21.75
CA GLU A 48 -15.30 -4.60 22.58
C GLU A 48 -15.30 -5.26 23.96
N ARG A 49 -14.91 -4.52 25.00
CA ARG A 49 -14.93 -5.05 26.36
C ARG A 49 -16.38 -5.44 26.64
N GLU A 50 -16.66 -6.73 26.68
CA GLU A 50 -17.84 -7.30 27.32
C GLU A 50 -17.91 -6.63 28.71
N LYS A 51 -18.79 -5.64 28.84
CA LYS A 51 -19.08 -5.06 30.15
C LYS A 51 -19.81 -6.15 30.92
N SER A 52 -19.07 -6.74 31.87
CA SER A 52 -19.59 -7.61 32.92
C SER A 52 -20.70 -6.92 33.71
#